data_AF-A0AB33EXQ1-F1
#
_entry.id   AF-A0AB33EXQ1-F1
#
_cell.length_a   1.000
_cell.length_b   1.000
_cell.length_c   1.000
_cell.angle_alpha   90.00
_cell.angle_beta   90.00
_cell.angle_gamma   90.00
#
_symmetry.space_group_name_H-M   'P 1'
#
loop_
_entity.id
_entity.type
_entity.pdbx_description
1 polymer ?
#
loop_
_entity_poly.entity_id
_entity_poly.type
_entity_poly.pdbx_seq_one_letter_code
_entity_poly.pdbx_strand_id
1 'polypeptide(L)'
;MAVAIALAAGATPLFLRPAPPPAPSAVPPPTACTVAPLPLPEGTDGGAVSGGDRTGRWLIGSAARRGSDQQTAVLWHGDRVTELPGALRHGVAAAVNSAGTVVGAADDRAYVVRDGRVDRLPGGDGLRPTAVDDAGRVVGERLQPVGRRVRPVPVLWASATSEPVDLALPGPGWEGTAIGIAGDGTIIGTVSEEGLELTDGYGPNLNRGYRWRPDGTGEFLPMPTTAGNGARGFLPRSVGGNWLLGSTPREQPRALYAPTLLDLRTGDFVAPHTSAEFVPVAVNSRGWTVGSYGQPVAHPTGALLTGSRLLHLPAPEPGVGLRHTVPWVVSDDGRIIAGEQLGDTDADPSAVGRPIRWLCR
;
A
#
# COMPACT_ATOMS: atom_id res chain seq x y z
N MET A 1 -4.56 -66.26 -35.80
CA MET A 1 -5.36 -65.30 -35.01
C MET A 1 -4.78 -63.92 -35.29
N ALA A 2 -5.40 -63.16 -36.20
CA ALA A 2 -4.87 -61.88 -36.67
C ALA A 2 -5.59 -60.73 -35.95
N VAL A 3 -4.81 -59.87 -35.29
CA VAL A 3 -5.32 -58.69 -34.57
C VAL A 3 -5.33 -57.51 -35.54
N ALA A 4 -6.51 -57.00 -35.85
CA ALA A 4 -6.70 -55.79 -36.66
C ALA A 4 -6.59 -54.55 -35.76
N ILE A 5 -5.63 -53.67 -36.05
CA ILE A 5 -5.47 -52.38 -35.38
C ILE A 5 -6.25 -51.33 -36.19
N ALA A 6 -7.35 -50.84 -35.64
CA ALA A 6 -8.13 -49.75 -36.23
C ALA A 6 -7.52 -48.40 -35.83
N LEU A 7 -6.95 -47.67 -36.79
CA LEU A 7 -6.49 -46.29 -36.62
C LEU A 7 -7.70 -45.35 -36.72
N ALA A 8 -8.17 -44.84 -35.58
CA ALA A 8 -9.15 -43.77 -35.53
C ALA A 8 -8.46 -42.43 -35.79
N ALA A 9 -8.74 -41.82 -36.94
CA ALA A 9 -8.34 -40.44 -37.23
C ALA A 9 -9.17 -39.47 -36.37
N GLY A 10 -8.63 -39.07 -35.22
CA GLY A 10 -9.24 -38.06 -34.37
C GLY A 10 -9.15 -36.68 -35.03
N ALA A 11 -10.29 -36.11 -35.42
CA ALA A 11 -10.37 -34.72 -35.84
C ALA A 11 -10.08 -33.83 -34.63
N THR A 12 -8.89 -33.20 -34.61
CA THR A 12 -8.54 -32.22 -33.59
C THR A 12 -9.43 -30.99 -33.79
N PRO A 13 -10.32 -30.65 -32.85
CA PRO A 13 -11.10 -29.42 -32.97
C PRO A 13 -10.12 -28.24 -33.00
N LEU A 14 -10.19 -27.46 -34.07
CA LEU A 14 -9.50 -26.17 -34.15
C LEU A 14 -10.15 -25.25 -33.12
N PHE A 15 -9.59 -25.21 -31.91
CA PHE A 15 -9.91 -24.17 -30.95
C PHE A 15 -9.38 -22.85 -31.52
N LEU A 16 -10.29 -22.06 -32.10
CA LEU A 16 -10.00 -20.68 -32.45
C LEU A 16 -9.53 -19.98 -31.17
N ARG A 17 -8.26 -19.58 -31.17
CA ARG A 17 -7.68 -18.81 -30.07
C ARG A 17 -8.52 -17.53 -29.96
N PRO A 18 -9.18 -17.25 -28.81
CA PRO A 18 -9.96 -16.04 -28.65
C PRO A 18 -9.11 -14.83 -29.02
N ALA A 19 -9.68 -13.89 -29.78
CA ALA A 19 -8.98 -12.63 -30.07
C ALA A 19 -8.52 -12.02 -28.74
N PRO A 20 -7.26 -11.56 -28.63
CA PRO A 20 -6.79 -10.95 -27.40
C PRO A 20 -7.70 -9.77 -27.05
N PRO A 21 -8.05 -9.59 -25.77
CA PRO A 21 -8.88 -8.47 -25.35
C PRO A 21 -8.23 -7.15 -25.81
N PRO A 22 -9.03 -6.16 -26.24
CA PRO A 22 -8.50 -4.89 -26.70
C PRO A 22 -7.63 -4.26 -25.60
N ALA A 23 -6.49 -3.69 -26.01
CA ALA A 23 -5.61 -3.00 -25.07
C ALA A 23 -6.40 -1.88 -24.37
N PRO A 24 -6.29 -1.75 -23.04
CA PRO A 24 -7.00 -0.69 -22.33
C PRO A 24 -6.58 0.67 -22.87
N SER A 25 -7.56 1.56 -23.09
CA SER A 25 -7.29 2.92 -23.57
C SER A 25 -6.29 3.61 -22.65
N ALA A 26 -5.25 4.20 -23.25
CA ALA A 26 -4.27 4.96 -22.49
C ALA A 26 -4.97 6.13 -21.80
N VAL A 27 -4.93 6.18 -20.47
CA VAL A 27 -5.44 7.33 -19.71
C VAL A 27 -4.33 8.38 -19.69
N PRO A 28 -4.59 9.59 -20.20
CA PRO A 28 -3.57 10.64 -20.20
C PRO A 28 -3.22 11.03 -18.76
N PRO A 29 -1.95 11.36 -18.48
CA PRO A 29 -1.55 11.84 -17.16
C PRO A 29 -2.23 13.18 -16.85
N PRO A 30 -2.65 13.41 -15.59
CA PRO A 30 -3.20 14.69 -15.19
C PRO A 30 -2.21 15.83 -15.40
N THR A 31 -2.74 16.99 -15.72
CA THR A 31 -1.97 18.19 -16.07
C THR A 31 -2.14 19.32 -15.07
N ALA A 32 -3.22 19.29 -14.29
CA ALA A 32 -3.52 20.25 -13.25
C ALA A 32 -4.34 19.59 -12.14
N CYS A 33 -4.24 20.11 -10.92
CA CYS A 33 -5.03 19.67 -9.78
C CYS A 33 -5.64 20.87 -9.04
N THR A 34 -6.70 20.61 -8.29
CA THR A 34 -7.30 21.54 -7.32
C THR A 34 -7.38 20.83 -5.98
N VAL A 35 -7.13 21.53 -4.88
CA VAL A 35 -7.15 20.95 -3.53
C VAL A 35 -8.44 21.32 -2.80
N ALA A 36 -9.00 20.36 -2.06
CA ALA A 36 -10.15 20.57 -1.21
C ALA A 36 -9.95 19.83 0.12
N PRO A 37 -10.41 20.41 1.26
CA PRO A 37 -10.44 19.68 2.52
C PRO A 37 -11.45 18.53 2.45
N LEU A 38 -11.12 17.41 3.10
CA LEU A 38 -12.08 16.35 3.36
C LEU A 38 -12.94 16.72 4.57
N PRO A 39 -14.23 16.36 4.58
CA PRO A 39 -15.10 16.60 5.73
C PRO A 39 -14.62 15.81 6.95
N LEU A 40 -14.83 16.37 8.12
CA LEU A 40 -14.49 15.76 9.41
C LEU A 40 -15.77 15.44 10.21
N PRO A 41 -15.79 14.38 11.03
CA PRO A 41 -16.90 14.13 11.94
C PRO A 41 -17.12 15.28 12.92
N GLU A 42 -18.34 15.42 13.43
CA GLU A 42 -18.65 16.44 14.45
C GLU A 42 -17.78 16.25 15.70
N GLY A 43 -17.28 17.35 16.27
CA GLY A 43 -16.46 17.34 17.50
C GLY A 43 -14.99 16.96 17.30
N THR A 44 -14.54 16.82 16.05
CA THR A 44 -13.12 16.62 15.72
C THR A 44 -12.47 17.95 15.30
N ASP A 45 -11.15 18.05 15.46
CA ASP A 45 -10.34 19.23 15.12
C ASP A 45 -9.30 18.94 14.03
N GLY A 46 -9.07 17.66 13.71
CA GLY A 46 -8.29 17.26 12.55
C GLY A 46 -8.37 15.77 12.26
N GLY A 47 -7.51 15.33 11.34
CA GLY A 47 -7.44 13.94 10.90
C GLY A 47 -6.34 13.73 9.86
N ALA A 48 -6.12 12.47 9.55
CA ALA A 48 -5.11 12.01 8.60
C ALA A 48 -5.73 11.02 7.62
N VAL A 49 -5.33 11.07 6.36
CA VAL A 49 -5.63 10.01 5.38
C VAL A 49 -4.51 8.98 5.46
N SER A 50 -4.83 7.71 5.67
CA SER A 50 -3.85 6.62 5.72
C SER A 50 -3.89 5.69 4.52
N GLY A 51 -4.98 5.68 3.76
CA GLY A 51 -5.15 4.79 2.63
C GLY A 51 -6.37 5.10 1.78
N GLY A 52 -6.51 4.40 0.66
CA GLY A 52 -7.66 4.54 -0.23
C GLY A 52 -7.69 3.45 -1.29
N ASP A 53 -8.84 3.30 -1.92
CA ASP A 53 -9.02 2.32 -2.98
C ASP A 53 -8.45 2.81 -4.32
N ARG A 54 -8.26 1.88 -5.26
CA ARG A 54 -7.70 2.20 -6.58
C ARG A 54 -8.52 3.21 -7.40
N THR A 55 -9.81 3.39 -7.11
CA THR A 55 -10.64 4.38 -7.80
C THR A 55 -10.55 5.76 -7.15
N GLY A 56 -9.97 5.86 -5.95
CA GLY A 56 -9.94 7.07 -5.12
C GLY A 56 -11.31 7.50 -4.59
N ARG A 57 -12.31 6.63 -4.69
CA ARG A 57 -13.68 6.93 -4.26
C ARG A 57 -13.84 6.73 -2.76
N TRP A 58 -13.16 5.72 -2.23
CA TRP A 58 -13.08 5.37 -0.83
C TRP A 58 -11.71 5.72 -0.29
N LEU A 59 -11.68 6.47 0.80
CA LEU A 59 -10.46 6.78 1.53
C LEU A 59 -10.67 6.40 2.99
N ILE A 60 -9.61 5.98 3.67
CA ILE A 60 -9.62 5.67 5.09
C ILE A 60 -8.56 6.47 5.82
N GLY A 61 -8.74 6.58 7.13
CA GLY A 61 -7.80 7.29 7.98
C GLY A 61 -8.31 7.43 9.40
N SER A 62 -7.85 8.47 10.07
CA SER A 62 -8.24 8.78 11.44
C SER A 62 -8.71 10.22 11.58
N ALA A 63 -9.56 10.46 12.56
CA ALA A 63 -9.94 11.79 13.03
C ALA A 63 -9.62 11.94 14.52
N ALA A 64 -9.02 13.05 14.90
CA ALA A 64 -8.69 13.35 16.30
C ALA A 64 -9.85 14.10 16.97
N ARG A 65 -10.23 13.67 18.17
CA ARG A 65 -11.28 14.35 18.93
C ARG A 65 -10.72 15.55 19.66
N ARG A 66 -11.48 16.65 19.66
CA ARG A 66 -11.06 17.89 20.32
C ARG A 66 -10.78 17.67 21.80
N GLY A 67 -9.58 18.01 22.23
CA GLY A 67 -9.14 17.90 23.62
C GLY A 67 -8.91 16.45 24.08
N SER A 68 -8.72 15.51 23.15
CA SER A 68 -8.45 14.10 23.45
C SER A 68 -7.32 13.58 22.57
N ASP A 69 -6.53 12.66 23.12
CA ASP A 69 -5.56 11.83 22.38
C ASP A 69 -6.23 10.68 21.59
N GLN A 70 -7.56 10.52 21.73
CA GLN A 70 -8.29 9.46 21.03
C GLN A 70 -8.45 9.79 19.56
N GLN A 71 -7.97 8.87 18.73
CA GLN A 71 -8.24 8.83 17.31
C GLN A 71 -9.39 7.86 17.02
N THR A 72 -10.30 8.27 16.13
CA THR A 72 -11.37 7.42 15.62
C THR A 72 -11.09 7.11 14.16
N ALA A 73 -11.15 5.83 13.78
CA ALA A 73 -11.03 5.44 12.40
C ALA A 73 -12.24 5.96 11.59
N VAL A 74 -11.98 6.51 10.40
CA VAL A 74 -13.01 7.11 9.55
C VAL A 74 -12.91 6.59 8.12
N LEU A 75 -14.06 6.59 7.45
CA LEU A 75 -14.20 6.24 6.03
C LEU A 75 -14.80 7.43 5.29
N TRP A 76 -14.10 7.91 4.27
CA TRP A 76 -14.59 8.91 3.35
C TRP A 76 -15.11 8.26 2.07
N HIS A 77 -16.26 8.76 1.59
CA HIS A 77 -16.85 8.43 0.31
C HIS A 77 -17.28 9.73 -0.40
N GLY A 78 -16.41 10.25 -1.26
CA GLY A 78 -16.57 11.58 -1.83
C GLY A 78 -16.59 12.68 -0.75
N ASP A 79 -17.71 13.40 -0.63
CA ASP A 79 -17.93 14.48 0.36
C ASP A 79 -18.62 14.03 1.64
N ARG A 80 -18.62 12.72 1.91
CA ARG A 80 -19.20 12.15 3.12
C ARG A 80 -18.11 11.50 3.95
N VAL A 81 -18.15 11.72 5.26
CA VAL A 81 -17.31 11.03 6.25
C VAL A 81 -18.20 10.22 7.17
N THR A 82 -17.79 9.00 7.47
CA THR A 82 -18.46 8.11 8.42
C THR A 82 -17.43 7.66 9.46
N GLU A 83 -17.74 7.85 10.75
CA GLU A 83 -16.97 7.19 11.82
C GLU A 83 -17.19 5.68 11.71
N LEU A 84 -16.10 4.91 11.65
CA LEU A 84 -16.20 3.47 11.66
C LEU A 84 -16.65 2.98 13.05
N PRO A 85 -17.37 1.85 13.16
CA PRO A 85 -18.02 1.48 14.41
C PRO A 85 -17.03 1.29 15.56
N GLY A 86 -17.51 1.57 16.78
CA GLY A 86 -16.67 1.74 17.97
C GLY A 86 -15.82 0.54 18.41
N ALA A 87 -16.00 -0.64 17.83
CA ALA A 87 -15.06 -1.76 17.97
C ALA A 87 -13.66 -1.42 17.44
N LEU A 88 -13.53 -0.34 16.67
CA LEU A 88 -12.28 0.24 16.21
C LEU A 88 -11.86 1.49 17.01
N ARG A 89 -12.44 1.72 18.20
CA ARG A 89 -11.90 2.73 19.14
C ARG A 89 -10.51 2.23 19.55
N HIS A 90 -9.46 3.03 19.29
CA HIS A 90 -8.05 2.62 19.37
C HIS A 90 -7.58 1.64 18.27
N GLY A 91 -8.44 1.34 17.30
CA GLY A 91 -8.10 0.54 16.13
C GLY A 91 -7.50 1.36 14.99
N VAL A 92 -6.83 0.67 14.08
CA VAL A 92 -6.27 1.24 12.86
C VAL A 92 -7.02 0.66 11.67
N ALA A 93 -7.58 1.53 10.82
CA ALA A 93 -7.99 1.14 9.47
C ALA A 93 -6.75 1.05 8.59
N ALA A 94 -6.47 -0.14 8.07
CA ALA A 94 -5.25 -0.42 7.33
C ALA A 94 -5.45 -0.25 5.82
N ALA A 95 -6.55 -0.75 5.27
CA ALA A 95 -6.84 -0.67 3.84
C ALA A 95 -8.34 -0.68 3.52
N VAL A 96 -8.69 -0.21 2.31
CA VAL A 96 -10.05 -0.22 1.78
C VAL A 96 -10.04 -0.58 0.29
N ASN A 97 -11.00 -1.38 -0.16
CA ASN A 97 -11.17 -1.71 -1.57
C ASN A 97 -12.29 -0.89 -2.25
N SER A 98 -12.50 -1.07 -3.55
CA SER A 98 -13.48 -0.30 -4.33
C SER A 98 -14.94 -0.58 -3.97
N ALA A 99 -15.21 -1.66 -3.24
CA ALA A 99 -16.53 -1.96 -2.66
C ALA A 99 -16.76 -1.26 -1.31
N GLY A 100 -15.78 -0.50 -0.80
CA GLY A 100 -15.85 0.14 0.51
C GLY A 100 -15.64 -0.85 1.67
N THR A 101 -15.10 -2.04 1.40
CA THR A 101 -14.72 -2.99 2.45
C THR A 101 -13.42 -2.53 3.08
N VAL A 102 -13.44 -2.24 4.37
CA VAL A 102 -12.28 -1.81 5.15
C VAL A 102 -11.72 -3.00 5.93
N VAL A 103 -10.41 -3.12 6.03
CA VAL A 103 -9.75 -4.05 6.95
C VAL A 103 -8.86 -3.28 7.92
N GLY A 104 -8.68 -3.83 9.11
CA GLY A 104 -7.90 -3.19 10.15
C GLY A 104 -7.71 -4.06 11.38
N ALA A 105 -7.08 -3.50 12.40
CA ALA A 105 -6.88 -4.16 13.68
C ALA A 105 -7.32 -3.27 14.84
N ALA A 106 -7.86 -3.89 15.89
CA ALA A 106 -8.15 -3.25 17.17
C ALA A 106 -7.99 -4.29 18.29
N ASP A 107 -7.45 -3.89 19.45
CA ASP A 107 -7.27 -4.80 20.61
C ASP A 107 -6.64 -6.16 20.25
N ASP A 108 -5.59 -6.13 19.42
CA ASP A 108 -4.86 -7.32 18.92
C ASP A 108 -5.70 -8.30 18.07
N ARG A 109 -6.82 -7.83 17.50
CA ARG A 109 -7.70 -8.60 16.64
C ARG A 109 -7.86 -7.96 15.28
N ALA A 110 -7.92 -8.81 14.26
CA ALA A 110 -8.19 -8.42 12.89
C ALA A 110 -9.70 -8.29 12.64
N TYR A 111 -10.11 -7.24 11.94
CA TYR A 111 -11.51 -6.96 11.61
C TYR A 111 -11.67 -6.58 10.14
N VAL A 112 -12.90 -6.77 9.67
CA VAL A 112 -13.41 -6.26 8.41
C VAL A 112 -14.64 -5.39 8.69
N VAL A 113 -14.75 -4.26 8.01
CA VAL A 113 -15.96 -3.45 8.00
C VAL A 113 -16.56 -3.49 6.60
N ARG A 114 -17.82 -3.92 6.50
CA ARG A 114 -18.56 -3.98 5.23
C ARG A 114 -20.02 -3.59 5.50
N ASP A 115 -20.57 -2.71 4.66
CA ASP A 115 -21.96 -2.24 4.79
C ASP A 115 -22.26 -1.66 6.19
N GLY A 116 -21.26 -0.99 6.80
CA GLY A 116 -21.36 -0.43 8.16
C GLY A 116 -21.34 -1.45 9.30
N ARG A 117 -21.15 -2.74 9.01
CA ARG A 117 -21.02 -3.81 10.01
C ARG A 117 -19.56 -4.16 10.22
N VAL A 118 -19.18 -4.41 11.48
CA VAL A 118 -17.85 -4.90 11.84
C VAL A 118 -17.95 -6.38 12.14
N ASP A 119 -17.17 -7.17 11.41
CA ASP A 119 -16.98 -8.59 11.65
C ASP A 119 -15.52 -8.86 11.99
N ARG A 120 -15.27 -9.83 12.86
CA ARG A 120 -13.92 -10.30 13.17
C ARG A 120 -13.43 -11.19 12.03
N LEU A 121 -12.20 -10.97 11.57
CA LEU A 121 -11.55 -11.91 10.64
C LEU A 121 -11.17 -13.21 11.39
N PRO A 122 -11.37 -14.40 10.79
CA PRO A 122 -10.97 -15.66 11.41
C PRO A 122 -9.47 -15.76 11.71
N GLY A 123 -9.09 -16.68 12.60
CA GLY A 123 -7.69 -17.02 12.91
C GLY A 123 -7.13 -16.57 14.28
N GLY A 124 -7.95 -16.01 15.17
CA GLY A 124 -7.55 -15.74 16.56
C GLY A 124 -7.02 -14.33 16.84
N ASP A 125 -6.23 -14.19 17.91
CA ASP A 125 -5.57 -12.94 18.30
C ASP A 125 -4.18 -12.84 17.62
N GLY A 126 -3.52 -11.68 17.69
CA GLY A 126 -2.20 -11.46 17.07
C GLY A 126 -2.23 -11.29 15.56
N LEU A 127 -3.40 -11.03 14.96
CA LEU A 127 -3.58 -10.86 13.51
C LEU A 127 -3.61 -9.39 13.13
N ARG A 128 -2.87 -9.02 12.08
CA ARG A 128 -2.71 -7.65 11.60
C ARG A 128 -2.90 -7.60 10.08
N PRO A 129 -4.12 -7.33 9.58
CA PRO A 129 -4.34 -7.13 8.16
C PRO A 129 -3.71 -5.81 7.72
N THR A 130 -3.08 -5.83 6.54
CA THR A 130 -2.35 -4.68 5.97
C THR A 130 -2.96 -4.22 4.66
N ALA A 131 -3.57 -5.12 3.88
CA ALA A 131 -4.18 -4.78 2.60
C ALA A 131 -5.40 -5.65 2.27
N VAL A 132 -6.29 -5.10 1.45
CA VAL A 132 -7.47 -5.79 0.89
C VAL A 132 -7.60 -5.42 -0.59
N ASP A 133 -7.85 -6.42 -1.45
CA ASP A 133 -8.10 -6.17 -2.87
C ASP A 133 -9.60 -6.13 -3.20
N ASP A 134 -9.95 -5.92 -4.46
CA ASP A 134 -11.37 -5.85 -4.88
C ASP A 134 -12.08 -7.19 -5.00
N ALA A 135 -11.33 -8.29 -4.97
CA ALA A 135 -11.92 -9.61 -4.81
C ALA A 135 -12.30 -9.89 -3.35
N GLY A 136 -11.92 -9.00 -2.42
CA GLY A 136 -12.15 -9.17 -0.98
C GLY A 136 -11.14 -10.10 -0.32
N ARG A 137 -10.01 -10.39 -0.99
CA ARG A 137 -8.87 -11.09 -0.39
C ARG A 137 -8.15 -10.12 0.53
N VAL A 138 -7.77 -10.60 1.70
CA VAL A 138 -7.06 -9.81 2.71
C VAL A 138 -5.68 -10.42 2.92
N VAL A 139 -4.66 -9.58 3.06
CA VAL A 139 -3.31 -10.00 3.43
C VAL A 139 -2.86 -9.27 4.69
N GLY A 140 -1.91 -9.86 5.38
CA GLY A 140 -1.35 -9.29 6.60
C GLY A 140 -0.31 -10.19 7.22
N GLU A 141 -0.20 -10.10 8.53
CA GLU A 141 0.69 -10.95 9.33
C GLU A 141 -0.01 -11.50 10.57
N ARG A 142 0.46 -12.66 11.03
CA ARG A 142 0.19 -13.22 12.34
C ARG A 142 1.45 -13.13 13.19
N LEU A 143 1.31 -12.60 14.39
CA LEU A 143 2.35 -12.55 15.40
C LEU A 143 2.40 -13.87 16.15
N GLN A 144 3.38 -14.71 15.82
CA GLN A 144 3.57 -16.00 16.47
C GLN A 144 4.59 -15.90 17.62
N PRO A 145 4.22 -16.22 18.87
CA PRO A 145 5.18 -16.30 19.96
C PRO A 145 6.20 -17.42 19.73
N VAL A 146 7.50 -17.09 19.79
CA VAL A 146 8.61 -18.04 19.72
C VAL A 146 9.57 -17.75 20.88
N GLY A 147 9.40 -18.47 21.99
CA GLY A 147 10.14 -18.22 23.23
C GLY A 147 9.81 -16.85 23.82
N ARG A 148 10.80 -15.95 23.88
CA ARG A 148 10.64 -14.55 24.34
C ARG A 148 10.44 -13.56 23.19
N ARG A 149 10.45 -14.04 21.94
CA ARG A 149 10.33 -13.23 20.73
C ARG A 149 8.95 -13.43 20.10
N VAL A 150 8.58 -12.50 19.24
CA VAL A 150 7.41 -12.59 18.37
C VAL A 150 7.91 -12.67 16.95
N ARG A 151 7.48 -13.70 16.22
CA ARG A 151 7.82 -13.96 14.83
C ARG A 151 6.63 -13.57 13.94
N PRO A 152 6.77 -12.61 13.02
CA PRO A 152 5.73 -12.31 12.05
C PRO A 152 5.67 -13.42 10.98
N VAL A 153 4.48 -13.96 10.76
CA VAL A 153 4.19 -14.93 9.71
C VAL A 153 3.20 -14.28 8.73
N PRO A 154 3.54 -14.13 7.44
CA PRO A 154 2.64 -13.50 6.49
C PRO A 154 1.44 -14.42 6.22
N VAL A 155 0.23 -13.86 6.16
CA VAL A 155 -1.02 -14.62 6.01
C VAL A 155 -1.92 -14.05 4.93
N LEU A 156 -2.75 -14.91 4.34
CA LEU A 156 -3.78 -14.59 3.36
C LEU A 156 -5.14 -15.12 3.83
N TRP A 157 -6.14 -14.25 3.86
CA TRP A 157 -7.54 -14.63 3.91
C TRP A 157 -8.11 -14.59 2.49
N ALA A 158 -8.57 -15.73 1.97
CA ALA A 158 -9.19 -15.80 0.65
C ALA A 158 -10.51 -15.00 0.57
N SER A 159 -11.15 -14.79 1.71
CA SER A 159 -12.31 -13.92 1.91
C SER A 159 -12.41 -13.53 3.39
N ALA A 160 -13.25 -12.55 3.70
CA ALA A 160 -13.55 -12.14 5.08
C ALA A 160 -14.00 -13.27 6.02
N THR A 161 -14.52 -14.38 5.49
CA THR A 161 -15.03 -15.53 6.25
C THR A 161 -14.12 -16.75 6.20
N SER A 162 -13.01 -16.69 5.46
CA SER A 162 -12.06 -17.80 5.34
C SER A 162 -11.09 -17.80 6.52
N GLU A 163 -10.65 -18.98 6.96
CA GLU A 163 -9.48 -19.08 7.83
C GLU A 163 -8.23 -18.55 7.11
N PRO A 164 -7.31 -17.85 7.80
CA PRO A 164 -6.07 -17.41 7.20
C PRO A 164 -5.18 -18.61 6.87
N VAL A 165 -4.51 -18.52 5.73
CA VAL A 165 -3.47 -19.47 5.32
C VAL A 165 -2.12 -18.75 5.40
N ASP A 166 -1.15 -19.40 6.01
CA ASP A 166 0.23 -18.93 6.04
C ASP A 166 0.80 -18.90 4.62
N LEU A 167 1.39 -17.78 4.24
CA LEU A 167 2.06 -17.62 2.95
C LEU A 167 3.43 -18.32 2.99
N ALA A 168 3.79 -19.00 1.89
CA ALA A 168 5.01 -19.78 1.82
C ALA A 168 6.26 -18.91 2.04
N LEU A 169 7.08 -19.27 3.01
CA LEU A 169 8.36 -18.60 3.27
C LEU A 169 9.52 -19.33 2.55
N PRO A 170 10.67 -18.67 2.34
CA PRO A 170 11.81 -19.27 1.63
C PRO A 170 12.32 -20.59 2.22
N GLY A 171 12.15 -20.80 3.52
CA GLY A 171 12.54 -22.02 4.21
C GLY A 171 12.26 -21.98 5.71
N PRO A 172 12.69 -23.01 6.45
CA PRO A 172 12.63 -23.03 7.91
C PRO A 172 13.42 -21.88 8.53
N GLY A 173 12.93 -21.33 9.64
CA GLY A 173 13.57 -20.20 10.31
C GLY A 173 13.50 -18.90 9.52
N TRP A 174 12.60 -18.77 8.54
CA TRP A 174 12.26 -17.48 7.96
C TRP A 174 11.03 -16.88 8.65
N GLU A 175 10.94 -15.56 8.58
CA GLU A 175 9.79 -14.75 8.98
C GLU A 175 9.47 -13.72 7.91
N GLY A 176 8.31 -13.07 8.00
CA GLY A 176 7.95 -12.06 7.03
C GLY A 176 6.63 -11.36 7.27
N THR A 177 6.42 -10.29 6.51
CA THR A 177 5.24 -9.43 6.57
C THR A 177 4.73 -9.21 5.16
N ALA A 178 3.43 -9.43 4.95
CA ALA A 178 2.75 -8.99 3.72
C ALA A 178 2.33 -7.53 3.87
N ILE A 179 2.66 -6.69 2.89
CA ILE A 179 2.37 -5.25 2.92
C ILE A 179 1.24 -4.83 1.97
N GLY A 180 0.97 -5.63 0.93
CA GLY A 180 0.10 -5.22 -0.16
C GLY A 180 -0.28 -6.38 -1.06
N ILE A 181 -1.44 -6.26 -1.71
CA ILE A 181 -1.97 -7.24 -2.67
C ILE A 181 -2.45 -6.49 -3.93
N ALA A 182 -1.98 -6.92 -5.09
CA ALA A 182 -2.39 -6.40 -6.39
C ALA A 182 -3.72 -7.03 -6.86
N GLY A 183 -4.38 -6.43 -7.84
CA GLY A 183 -5.70 -6.90 -8.33
C GLY A 183 -5.69 -8.29 -8.96
N ASP A 184 -4.53 -8.79 -9.42
CA ASP A 184 -4.35 -10.15 -9.90
C ASP A 184 -4.14 -11.18 -8.77
N GLY A 185 -3.97 -10.71 -7.53
CA GLY A 185 -3.67 -11.53 -6.36
C GLY A 185 -2.19 -11.68 -6.04
N THR A 186 -1.31 -11.01 -6.77
CA THR A 186 0.11 -10.95 -6.41
C THR A 186 0.27 -10.21 -5.09
N ILE A 187 0.89 -10.86 -4.11
CA ILE A 187 1.12 -10.31 -2.77
C ILE A 187 2.58 -9.89 -2.68
N ILE A 188 2.83 -8.73 -2.09
CA ILE A 188 4.17 -8.18 -1.89
C ILE A 188 4.45 -8.03 -0.40
N GLY A 189 5.70 -8.25 0.00
CA GLY A 189 6.14 -8.12 1.38
C GLY A 189 7.64 -8.16 1.56
N THR A 190 8.04 -8.33 2.80
CA THR A 190 9.44 -8.53 3.19
C THR A 190 9.59 -9.85 3.91
N VAL A 191 10.74 -10.49 3.71
CA VAL A 191 11.15 -11.69 4.47
C VAL A 191 12.56 -11.50 5.03
N SER A 192 12.82 -12.11 6.18
CA SER A 192 14.11 -12.12 6.88
C SER A 192 14.37 -13.50 7.49
N GLU A 193 15.65 -13.81 7.71
CA GLU A 193 16.05 -14.98 8.49
C GLU A 193 15.84 -14.71 9.99
N GLU A 194 15.36 -15.71 10.70
CA GLU A 194 15.09 -15.70 12.13
C GLU A 194 16.36 -15.40 12.91
N GLY A 195 16.21 -14.68 14.02
CA GLY A 195 17.32 -14.35 14.90
C GLY A 195 17.99 -13.03 14.57
N LEU A 196 17.78 -12.53 13.34
CA LEU A 196 18.20 -11.20 12.92
C LEU A 196 17.11 -10.23 13.38
N GLU A 197 17.23 -9.73 14.61
CA GLU A 197 16.26 -8.79 15.17
C GLU A 197 15.97 -7.67 14.17
N LEU A 198 14.68 -7.46 13.89
CA LEU A 198 14.12 -6.29 13.21
C LEU A 198 14.39 -5.03 14.05
N THR A 199 15.66 -4.70 14.25
CA THR A 199 16.11 -3.46 14.87
C THR A 199 15.97 -2.38 13.81
N ASP A 200 14.76 -1.81 13.79
CA ASP A 200 14.41 -0.51 13.21
C ASP A 200 14.66 -0.37 11.69
N GLY A 201 14.89 -1.47 10.97
CA GLY A 201 15.18 -1.46 9.54
C GLY A 201 16.58 -0.95 9.17
N TYR A 202 17.46 -0.73 10.16
CA TYR A 202 18.82 -0.17 9.97
C TYR A 202 19.95 -1.19 10.19
N GLY A 203 19.63 -2.41 10.60
CA GLY A 203 20.61 -3.49 10.73
C GLY A 203 21.18 -3.95 9.38
N PRO A 204 22.41 -4.48 9.34
CA PRO A 204 23.04 -5.04 8.13
C PRO A 204 22.35 -6.32 7.60
N ASN A 205 21.31 -6.79 8.28
CA ASN A 205 20.55 -7.99 7.98
C ASN A 205 19.25 -7.57 7.32
N LEU A 206 19.26 -7.55 5.99
CA LEU A 206 18.31 -6.75 5.23
C LEU A 206 17.05 -7.56 4.97
N ASN A 207 15.92 -7.04 5.45
CA ASN A 207 14.61 -7.37 4.92
C ASN A 207 14.69 -7.43 3.38
N ARG A 208 14.38 -8.59 2.82
CA ARG A 208 14.42 -8.81 1.37
C ARG A 208 13.00 -8.70 0.85
N GLY A 209 12.82 -7.90 -0.19
CA GLY A 209 11.57 -7.87 -0.93
C GLY A 209 11.21 -9.28 -1.42
N TYR A 210 9.96 -9.66 -1.19
CA TYR A 210 9.44 -10.97 -1.54
C TYR A 210 8.06 -10.83 -2.19
N ARG A 211 7.77 -11.75 -3.11
CA ARG A 211 6.53 -11.81 -3.86
C ARG A 211 5.91 -13.18 -3.66
N TRP A 212 4.64 -13.22 -3.28
CA TRP A 212 3.82 -14.43 -3.35
C TRP A 212 2.87 -14.32 -4.54
N ARG A 213 2.84 -15.39 -5.34
CA ARG A 213 1.93 -15.54 -6.48
C ARG A 213 0.57 -16.03 -6.02
N PRO A 214 -0.49 -15.85 -6.83
CA PRO A 214 -1.82 -16.38 -6.53
C PRO A 214 -1.89 -17.90 -6.35
N ASP A 215 -0.90 -18.65 -6.86
CA ASP A 215 -0.78 -20.11 -6.68
C ASP A 215 -0.16 -20.51 -5.32
N GLY A 216 0.16 -19.55 -4.47
CA GLY A 216 0.77 -19.75 -3.15
C GLY A 216 2.30 -19.88 -3.17
N THR A 217 2.94 -19.89 -4.35
CA THR A 217 4.40 -19.92 -4.45
C THR A 217 5.01 -18.56 -4.15
N GLY A 218 6.22 -18.57 -3.60
CA GLY A 218 6.97 -17.36 -3.25
C GLY A 218 8.29 -17.24 -4.02
N GLU A 219 8.74 -16.02 -4.27
CA GLU A 219 10.07 -15.73 -4.80
C GLU A 219 10.62 -14.40 -4.28
N PHE A 220 11.95 -14.28 -4.23
CA PHE A 220 12.60 -13.01 -3.96
C PHE A 220 12.38 -12.04 -5.11
N LEU A 221 12.12 -10.78 -4.78
CA LEU A 221 12.14 -9.70 -5.77
C LEU A 221 13.56 -9.50 -6.30
N PRO A 222 13.73 -9.07 -7.56
CA PRO A 222 15.04 -8.71 -8.09
C PRO A 222 15.67 -7.63 -7.22
N MET A 223 17.00 -7.61 -7.14
CA MET A 223 17.73 -6.56 -6.44
C MET A 223 18.13 -5.44 -7.42
N PRO A 224 17.94 -4.17 -7.05
CA PRO A 224 18.37 -3.07 -7.91
C PRO A 224 19.89 -2.98 -7.97
N THR A 225 20.40 -2.66 -9.14
CA THR A 225 21.82 -2.38 -9.36
C THR A 225 22.04 -0.86 -9.28
N THR A 226 22.64 -0.38 -8.19
CA THR A 226 22.91 1.05 -8.01
C THR A 226 24.37 1.35 -8.30
N ALA A 227 24.66 2.07 -9.40
CA ALA A 227 25.98 2.65 -9.69
C ALA A 227 27.18 1.66 -9.58
N GLY A 228 26.99 0.40 -9.97
CA GLY A 228 28.04 -0.62 -9.95
C GLY A 228 28.16 -1.44 -8.65
N ASN A 229 27.47 -1.04 -7.58
CA ASN A 229 27.35 -1.84 -6.37
C ASN A 229 25.93 -2.41 -6.27
N GLY A 230 25.83 -3.72 -6.01
CA GLY A 230 24.53 -4.36 -5.80
C GLY A 230 23.84 -3.79 -4.56
N ALA A 231 22.57 -3.40 -4.67
CA ALA A 231 21.80 -3.02 -3.49
C ALA A 231 21.72 -4.24 -2.56
N ARG A 232 21.93 -3.98 -1.27
CA ARG A 232 21.87 -5.04 -0.25
C ARG A 232 20.43 -5.46 0.08
N GLY A 233 19.47 -4.60 -0.23
CA GLY A 233 18.06 -4.80 0.07
C GLY A 233 17.17 -3.98 -0.84
N PHE A 234 15.93 -4.41 -0.96
CA PHE A 234 14.82 -3.64 -1.50
C PHE A 234 13.68 -3.79 -0.50
N LEU A 235 13.21 -2.66 0.03
CA LEU A 235 12.13 -2.57 1.01
C LEU A 235 10.86 -2.12 0.28
N PRO A 236 9.95 -3.05 -0.06
CA PRO A 236 8.66 -2.72 -0.63
C PRO A 236 7.87 -1.76 0.27
N ARG A 237 7.12 -0.84 -0.32
CA ARG A 237 6.29 0.13 0.41
C ARG A 237 4.86 0.21 -0.11
N SER A 238 4.67 0.21 -1.43
CA SER A 238 3.35 0.37 -2.05
C SER A 238 3.29 -0.38 -3.37
N VAL A 239 2.21 -1.14 -3.60
CA VAL A 239 1.97 -1.87 -4.84
C VAL A 239 0.71 -1.34 -5.52
N GLY A 240 0.80 -1.12 -6.83
CA GLY A 240 -0.30 -0.68 -7.68
C GLY A 240 -0.23 -1.40 -9.01
N GLY A 241 -1.17 -2.33 -9.27
CA GLY A 241 -1.13 -3.17 -10.46
C GLY A 241 0.21 -3.91 -10.59
N ASN A 242 0.94 -3.64 -11.67
CA ASN A 242 2.27 -4.24 -11.93
C ASN A 242 3.43 -3.39 -11.42
N TRP A 243 3.17 -2.32 -10.67
CA TRP A 243 4.20 -1.42 -10.20
C TRP A 243 4.40 -1.58 -8.70
N LEU A 244 5.66 -1.65 -8.31
CA LEU A 244 6.06 -1.73 -6.92
C LEU A 244 7.00 -0.58 -6.58
N LEU A 245 6.53 0.31 -5.72
CA LEU A 245 7.35 1.33 -5.08
C LEU A 245 8.02 0.74 -3.84
N GLY A 246 9.31 0.98 -3.71
CA GLY A 246 10.07 0.64 -2.52
C GLY A 246 11.29 1.52 -2.36
N SER A 247 12.17 1.09 -1.45
CA SER A 247 13.34 1.83 -1.02
C SER A 247 14.57 0.93 -1.01
N THR A 248 15.70 1.47 -1.44
CA THR A 248 16.99 0.75 -1.44
C THR A 248 17.95 1.43 -0.47
N PRO A 249 18.50 0.70 0.52
CA PRO A 249 19.51 1.27 1.41
C PRO A 249 20.75 1.67 0.59
N ARG A 250 21.20 2.92 0.70
CA ARG A 250 22.49 3.35 0.11
C ARG A 250 23.63 3.07 1.08
N GLU A 251 24.73 2.54 0.56
CA GLU A 251 26.00 2.46 1.30
C GLU A 251 26.62 3.86 1.36
N GLN A 252 26.55 4.56 2.50
CA GLN A 252 27.41 5.71 2.87
C GLN A 252 27.08 6.24 4.29
N PRO A 253 27.87 7.16 4.90
CA PRO A 253 27.88 7.40 6.36
C PRO A 253 26.59 7.94 6.99
N ARG A 254 25.54 8.16 6.19
CA ARG A 254 24.15 8.28 6.65
C ARG A 254 23.30 7.35 5.78
N ALA A 255 22.64 6.37 6.39
CA ALA A 255 21.77 5.43 5.69
C ALA A 255 20.58 6.19 5.06
N LEU A 256 20.75 6.64 3.82
CA LEU A 256 19.70 7.24 3.02
C LEU A 256 19.08 6.15 2.15
N TYR A 257 17.77 6.06 2.15
CA TYR A 257 17.03 5.18 1.24
C TYR A 257 16.85 5.88 -0.11
N ALA A 258 17.17 5.20 -1.21
CA ALA A 258 16.83 5.66 -2.55
C ALA A 258 15.44 5.13 -2.93
N PRO A 259 14.46 5.99 -3.22
CA PRO A 259 13.20 5.50 -3.75
C PRO A 259 13.45 4.80 -5.09
N THR A 260 12.77 3.68 -5.28
CA THR A 260 13.01 2.79 -6.41
C THR A 260 11.68 2.22 -6.87
N LEU A 261 11.44 2.24 -8.19
CA LEU A 261 10.22 1.75 -8.80
C LEU A 261 10.55 0.49 -9.61
N LEU A 262 9.84 -0.61 -9.34
CA LEU A 262 10.00 -1.90 -10.00
C LEU A 262 8.78 -2.21 -10.86
N ASP A 263 8.99 -2.60 -12.12
CA ASP A 263 7.96 -3.21 -12.95
C ASP A 263 7.94 -4.73 -12.70
N LEU A 264 6.88 -5.22 -12.06
CA LEU A 264 6.71 -6.62 -11.69
C LEU A 264 6.56 -7.55 -12.91
N ARG A 265 6.28 -7.03 -14.10
CA ARG A 265 6.17 -7.84 -15.32
C ARG A 265 7.52 -8.20 -15.88
N THR A 266 8.45 -7.24 -15.89
CA THR A 266 9.76 -7.41 -16.52
C THR A 266 10.84 -7.70 -15.49
N GLY A 267 10.62 -7.33 -14.22
CA GLY A 267 11.66 -7.36 -13.19
C GLY A 267 12.62 -6.18 -13.27
N ASP A 268 12.34 -5.20 -14.14
CA ASP A 268 13.22 -4.06 -14.35
C ASP A 268 12.94 -2.94 -13.36
N PHE A 269 14.03 -2.37 -12.85
CA PHE A 269 13.98 -1.16 -12.06
C PHE A 269 13.97 0.06 -12.97
N VAL A 270 12.96 0.89 -12.78
CA VAL A 270 12.90 2.22 -13.36
C VAL A 270 13.42 3.17 -12.30
N ALA A 271 14.54 3.85 -12.61
CA ALA A 271 14.94 4.99 -11.80
C ALA A 271 13.79 5.99 -11.87
N PRO A 272 13.08 6.27 -10.76
CA PRO A 272 12.11 7.34 -10.79
C PRO A 272 12.93 8.57 -11.20
N HIS A 273 12.53 9.26 -12.28
CA HIS A 273 13.23 10.44 -12.78
C HIS A 273 12.99 11.61 -11.81
N THR A 274 13.47 11.43 -10.60
CA THR A 274 13.21 12.30 -9.47
C THR A 274 14.45 13.12 -9.28
N SER A 275 14.27 14.43 -9.14
CA SER A 275 15.27 15.22 -8.45
C SER A 275 15.52 14.57 -7.09
N ALA A 276 16.69 14.81 -6.48
CA ALA A 276 16.98 14.35 -5.12
C ALA A 276 15.98 14.87 -4.06
N GLU A 277 15.00 15.68 -4.47
CA GLU A 277 14.02 16.36 -3.64
C GLU A 277 12.64 15.68 -3.62
N PHE A 278 12.39 14.65 -4.46
CA PHE A 278 11.11 13.94 -4.44
C PHE A 278 11.19 12.63 -3.66
N VAL A 279 10.32 12.51 -2.64
CA VAL A 279 10.18 11.35 -1.76
C VAL A 279 8.82 10.69 -2.03
N PRO A 280 8.75 9.67 -2.91
CA PRO A 280 7.51 8.98 -3.22
C PRO A 280 7.02 8.15 -2.02
N VAL A 281 5.69 8.06 -1.91
CA VAL A 281 4.97 7.42 -0.82
C VAL A 281 4.05 6.30 -1.34
N ALA A 282 3.37 6.52 -2.46
CA ALA A 282 2.43 5.57 -3.05
C ALA A 282 2.55 5.49 -4.58
N VAL A 283 2.08 4.38 -5.16
CA VAL A 283 2.05 4.12 -6.61
C VAL A 283 0.71 3.53 -7.05
N ASN A 284 0.25 3.88 -8.26
CA ASN A 284 -0.95 3.30 -8.87
C ASN A 284 -0.64 2.25 -9.95
N SER A 285 -1.68 1.65 -10.56
CA SER A 285 -1.53 0.64 -11.64
C SER A 285 -0.81 1.10 -12.90
N ARG A 286 -0.57 2.42 -13.06
CA ARG A 286 0.13 3.03 -14.20
C ARG A 286 1.58 3.37 -13.89
N GLY A 287 2.04 3.12 -12.67
CA GLY A 287 3.38 3.49 -12.23
C GLY A 287 3.52 4.97 -11.92
N TRP A 288 2.40 5.69 -11.82
CA TRP A 288 2.41 7.06 -11.35
C TRP A 288 2.57 7.06 -9.84
N THR A 289 3.46 7.91 -9.35
CA THR A 289 3.80 7.96 -7.93
C THR A 289 3.42 9.31 -7.35
N VAL A 290 2.93 9.31 -6.11
CA VAL A 290 2.72 10.54 -5.34
C VAL A 290 3.65 10.56 -4.14
N GLY A 291 4.05 11.75 -3.74
CA GLY A 291 4.94 11.94 -2.62
C GLY A 291 5.17 13.40 -2.30
N SER A 292 6.15 13.63 -1.43
CA SER A 292 6.57 14.96 -1.02
C SER A 292 7.72 15.46 -1.90
N TYR A 293 7.66 16.72 -2.32
CA TYR A 293 8.69 17.40 -3.09
C TYR A 293 9.28 18.58 -2.30
N GLY A 294 10.60 18.66 -2.25
CA GLY A 294 11.36 19.75 -1.66
C GLY A 294 12.27 19.27 -0.52
N GLN A 295 13.15 20.15 -0.06
CA GLN A 295 14.01 19.86 1.09
C GLN A 295 13.14 19.64 2.34
N PRO A 296 13.45 18.66 3.21
CA PRO A 296 12.66 18.38 4.42
C PRO A 296 12.44 19.61 5.31
N VAL A 297 13.42 20.51 5.36
CA VAL A 297 13.39 21.78 6.13
C VAL A 297 12.62 22.91 5.46
N ALA A 298 12.24 22.78 4.18
CA ALA A 298 11.69 23.87 3.37
C ALA A 298 10.19 23.74 3.10
N HIS A 299 9.44 23.09 3.99
CA HIS A 299 8.00 22.85 3.83
C HIS A 299 7.67 22.05 2.55
N PRO A 300 7.98 20.74 2.49
CA PRO A 300 7.65 19.89 1.36
C PRO A 300 6.21 20.05 0.89
N THR A 301 6.08 20.18 -0.44
CA THR A 301 4.80 20.25 -1.16
C THR A 301 4.46 18.90 -1.75
N GLY A 302 3.18 18.57 -1.87
CA GLY A 302 2.76 17.34 -2.53
C GLY A 302 3.10 17.41 -4.02
N ALA A 303 3.49 16.28 -4.61
CA ALA A 303 3.69 16.17 -6.04
C ALA A 303 3.24 14.80 -6.57
N LEU A 304 2.88 14.79 -7.85
CA LEU A 304 2.58 13.61 -8.66
C LEU A 304 3.67 13.47 -9.74
N LEU A 305 4.32 12.32 -9.82
CA LEU A 305 5.27 11.97 -10.87
C LEU A 305 4.62 10.97 -11.84
N THR A 306 4.42 11.41 -13.09
CA THR A 306 3.90 10.59 -14.19
C THR A 306 4.99 10.36 -15.24
N GLY A 307 5.74 9.26 -15.11
CA GLY A 307 6.92 9.01 -15.95
C GLY A 307 8.02 10.03 -15.67
N SER A 308 8.31 10.91 -16.63
CA SER A 308 9.31 11.99 -16.50
C SER A 308 8.72 13.34 -16.09
N ARG A 309 7.40 13.47 -16.01
CA ARG A 309 6.74 14.73 -15.67
C ARG A 309 6.40 14.78 -14.18
N LEU A 310 6.89 15.83 -13.52
CA LEU A 310 6.49 16.18 -12.16
C LEU A 310 5.38 17.24 -12.21
N LEU A 311 4.27 16.97 -11.54
CA LEU A 311 3.16 17.89 -11.32
C LEU A 311 3.13 18.26 -9.83
N HIS A 312 3.41 19.52 -9.52
CA HIS A 312 3.24 20.04 -8.17
C HIS A 312 1.75 20.11 -7.83
N LEU A 313 1.38 19.59 -6.67
CA LEU A 313 0.02 19.67 -6.16
C LEU A 313 -0.16 21.02 -5.47
N PRO A 314 -1.26 21.74 -5.72
CA PRO A 314 -1.52 23.00 -5.03
C PRO A 314 -1.64 22.76 -3.53
N ALA A 315 -1.01 23.62 -2.74
CA ALA A 315 -1.26 23.66 -1.30
C ALA A 315 -2.66 24.27 -1.04
N PRO A 316 -3.36 23.84 0.03
CA PRO A 316 -4.53 24.55 0.52
C PRO A 316 -4.17 26.00 0.82
N GLU A 317 -5.15 26.91 0.84
CA GLU A 317 -4.89 28.29 1.26
C GLU A 317 -4.10 28.31 2.58
N PRO A 318 -3.07 29.15 2.71
CA PRO A 318 -2.25 29.19 3.91
C PRO A 318 -3.13 29.53 5.12
N GLY A 319 -3.50 28.50 5.88
CA GLY A 319 -4.07 28.64 7.20
C GLY A 319 -2.98 28.94 8.22
N VAL A 320 -3.37 29.48 9.37
CA VAL A 320 -2.44 29.80 10.47
C VAL A 320 -1.73 28.51 10.93
N GLY A 321 -0.50 28.30 10.47
CA GLY A 321 0.39 27.24 10.95
C GLY A 321 0.48 25.96 10.11
N LEU A 322 -0.36 25.74 9.10
CA LEU A 322 -0.29 24.54 8.25
C LEU A 322 0.62 24.76 7.04
N ARG A 323 1.71 23.98 6.92
CA ARG A 323 2.78 24.25 5.94
C ARG A 323 3.17 23.10 5.05
N HIS A 324 2.96 21.86 5.49
CA HIS A 324 3.40 20.68 4.75
C HIS A 324 2.20 19.95 4.18
N THR A 325 2.33 19.36 3.00
CA THR A 325 1.31 18.46 2.45
C THR A 325 1.94 17.13 2.10
N VAL A 326 1.38 16.05 2.63
CA VAL A 326 1.88 14.68 2.41
C VAL A 326 0.78 13.88 1.70
N PRO A 327 0.93 13.60 0.39
CA PRO A 327 0.02 12.72 -0.31
C PRO A 327 0.32 11.25 0.04
N TRP A 328 -0.73 10.50 0.34
CA TRP A 328 -0.69 9.10 0.75
C TRP A 328 -1.35 8.15 -0.26
N VAL A 329 -2.25 8.67 -1.10
CA VAL A 329 -3.10 7.86 -2.00
C VAL A 329 -3.10 8.48 -3.40
N VAL A 330 -3.08 7.64 -4.43
CA VAL A 330 -3.28 8.04 -5.83
C VAL A 330 -4.19 7.03 -6.53
N SER A 331 -5.28 7.51 -7.13
CA SER A 331 -6.17 6.67 -7.93
C SER A 331 -5.48 6.17 -9.19
N ASP A 332 -5.97 5.07 -9.74
CA ASP A 332 -5.50 4.46 -10.97
C ASP A 332 -5.49 5.45 -12.13
N ASP A 333 -6.54 6.24 -12.29
CA ASP A 333 -6.64 7.27 -13.32
C ASP A 333 -5.95 8.60 -12.94
N GLY A 334 -5.31 8.66 -11.76
CA GLY A 334 -4.61 9.85 -11.23
C GLY A 334 -5.50 11.05 -10.96
N ARG A 335 -6.83 10.93 -11.11
CA ARG A 335 -7.77 12.04 -10.92
C ARG A 335 -8.02 12.36 -9.46
N ILE A 336 -7.81 11.40 -8.57
CA ILE A 336 -7.91 11.60 -7.13
C ILE A 336 -6.55 11.31 -6.52
N ILE A 337 -6.05 12.28 -5.76
CA ILE A 337 -4.95 12.08 -4.83
C ILE A 337 -5.49 12.48 -3.46
N ALA A 338 -5.11 11.78 -2.40
CA ALA A 338 -5.50 12.14 -1.05
C ALA A 338 -4.32 12.06 -0.10
N GLY A 339 -4.43 12.82 0.98
CA GLY A 339 -3.37 12.94 1.96
C GLY A 339 -3.77 13.87 3.08
N GLU A 340 -2.78 14.51 3.67
CA GLU A 340 -2.99 15.44 4.78
C GLU A 340 -2.14 16.70 4.63
N GLN A 341 -2.63 17.78 5.20
CA GLN A 341 -1.87 18.99 5.44
C GLN A 341 -1.43 18.99 6.90
N LEU A 342 -0.14 19.05 7.16
CA LEU A 342 0.44 19.06 8.51
C LEU A 342 0.80 20.48 8.94
N GLY A 343 0.61 20.72 10.23
CA GLY A 343 1.09 21.89 10.94
C GLY A 343 2.61 21.93 11.01
N ASP A 344 3.11 23.11 11.36
CA ASP A 344 4.46 23.26 11.89
C ASP A 344 4.48 22.68 13.31
N THR A 345 4.90 21.42 13.43
CA THR A 345 4.94 20.70 14.71
C THR A 345 5.93 21.29 15.70
N ASP A 346 6.94 22.03 15.21
CA ASP A 346 7.88 22.74 16.08
C ASP A 346 7.22 23.97 16.72
N ALA A 347 6.30 24.62 15.99
CA ALA A 347 5.52 25.73 16.50
C ALA A 347 4.34 25.26 17.39
N ASP A 348 3.72 24.13 17.05
CA ASP A 348 2.62 23.55 17.81
C ASP A 348 2.62 22.01 17.72
N PRO A 349 3.13 21.29 18.73
CA PRO A 349 3.13 19.83 18.73
C PRO A 349 1.73 19.23 18.83
N SER A 350 0.72 20.03 19.16
CA SER A 350 -0.69 19.63 19.15
C SER A 350 -1.38 19.88 17.81
N ALA A 351 -0.66 20.42 16.80
CA ALA A 351 -1.21 20.68 15.48
C ALA A 351 -1.68 19.37 14.83
N VAL A 352 -2.99 19.19 14.81
CA VAL A 352 -3.62 18.05 14.17
C VAL A 352 -3.56 18.24 12.65
N GLY A 353 -3.24 17.17 11.92
CA GLY A 353 -3.30 17.18 10.46
C GLY A 353 -4.71 17.53 9.96
N ARG A 354 -4.79 18.09 8.75
CA ARG A 354 -6.05 18.31 8.05
C ARG A 354 -6.13 17.36 6.86
N PRO A 355 -7.11 16.44 6.79
CA PRO A 355 -7.23 15.55 5.65
C PRO A 355 -7.66 16.36 4.43
N ILE A 356 -6.98 16.14 3.31
CA ILE A 356 -7.21 16.85 2.05
C ILE A 356 -7.26 15.88 0.88
N ARG A 357 -7.89 16.33 -0.21
CA ARG A 357 -7.88 15.64 -1.50
C ARG A 357 -7.53 16.61 -2.61
N TRP A 358 -6.86 16.11 -3.64
CA TRP A 358 -6.64 16.79 -4.89
C TRP A 358 -7.49 16.15 -5.99
N LEU A 359 -8.21 16.99 -6.73
CA LEU A 359 -8.97 16.64 -7.92
C LEU A 359 -8.19 17.08 -9.15
N CYS A 360 -7.74 16.11 -9.95
CA CYS A 360 -6.82 16.33 -11.06
C CYS A 360 -7.48 16.05 -12.43
N ARG A 361 -7.02 16.76 -13.48
CA ARG A 361 -7.59 16.71 -14.83
C ARG A 361 -6.56 16.65 -15.94
#